data_AF-A0A7W4GYU1-F1
#
_entry.id   AF-A0A7W4GYU1-F1
#
_cell.length_a   1.000
_cell.length_b   1.000
_cell.length_c   1.000
_cell.angle_alpha   90.00
_cell.angle_beta   90.00
_cell.angle_gamma   90.00
#
_symmetry.space_group_name_H-M   'P 1'
#
loop_
_entity.id
_entity.type
_entity.pdbx_description
1 polymer ?
#
loop_
_entity_poly.entity_id
_entity_poly.type
_entity_poly.pdbx_seq_one_letter_code
_entity_poly.pdbx_strand_id
1 'polypeptide(L)'
;MLRFLASTALHLLGNAVGLLVASLVLEGFHLQPLGFVFSVVFFTAIEVLLGPFVLKMAVTHMPALRGGIALVTTFVGLFLTTLFTGGLRIEGVTTWVLAPLIVWVSVLLAAILLPMVLFKKVLAERSEQKAARPVV
;
A
#
# COMPACT_ATOMS: atom_id res chain seq x y z
N MET A 1 -16.12 -7.17 9.24
CA MET A 1 -14.92 -7.02 10.09
C MET A 1 -13.74 -7.86 9.58
N LEU A 2 -13.91 -9.16 9.32
CA LEU A 2 -12.81 -10.01 8.80
C LEU A 2 -12.17 -9.48 7.50
N ARG A 3 -12.99 -8.95 6.57
CA ARG A 3 -12.50 -8.30 5.33
C ARG A 3 -11.62 -7.07 5.61
N PHE A 4 -11.95 -6.28 6.63
CA PHE A 4 -11.16 -5.11 7.02
C PHE A 4 -9.81 -5.56 7.59
N LEU A 5 -9.81 -6.55 8.49
CA LEU A 5 -8.58 -7.08 9.07
C LEU A 5 -7.63 -7.67 8.02
N ALA A 6 -8.18 -8.42 7.05
CA ALA A 6 -7.41 -8.94 5.92
C ALA A 6 -6.84 -7.82 5.05
N SER A 7 -7.63 -6.77 4.79
CA SER A 7 -7.16 -5.58 4.07
C SER A 7 -6.05 -4.85 4.84
N THR A 8 -6.19 -4.66 6.15
CA THR A 8 -5.16 -4.02 6.97
C THR A 8 -3.87 -4.83 6.99
N ALA A 9 -3.95 -6.15 7.14
CA ALA A 9 -2.78 -7.03 7.09
C ALA A 9 -2.07 -6.97 5.72
N LEU A 10 -2.84 -6.93 4.64
CA LEU A 10 -2.36 -6.78 3.29
C LEU A 10 -1.61 -5.46 3.09
N HIS A 11 -2.19 -4.34 3.53
CA HIS A 11 -1.54 -3.04 3.52
C HIS A 11 -0.27 -3.04 4.37
N LEU A 12 -0.31 -3.61 5.58
CA LEU A 12 0.85 -3.70 6.45
C LEU A 12 2.02 -4.45 5.77
N LEU A 13 1.75 -5.59 5.15
CA LEU A 13 2.76 -6.37 4.42
C LEU A 13 3.27 -5.62 3.19
N GLY A 14 2.37 -5.05 2.39
CA GLY A 14 2.74 -4.25 1.21
C GLY A 14 3.61 -3.04 1.57
N ASN A 15 3.28 -2.38 2.67
CA ASN A 15 4.02 -1.24 3.21
C ASN A 15 5.38 -1.66 3.76
N ALA A 16 5.45 -2.78 4.49
CA ALA A 16 6.71 -3.33 4.97
C ALA A 16 7.67 -3.63 3.80
N VAL A 17 7.17 -4.31 2.77
CA VAL A 17 7.95 -4.60 1.56
C VAL A 17 8.32 -3.30 0.85
N GLY A 18 7.38 -2.38 0.66
CA GLY A 18 7.63 -1.13 -0.05
C GLY A 18 8.67 -0.24 0.61
N LEU A 19 8.58 -0.06 1.93
CA LEU A 19 9.55 0.71 2.71
C LEU A 19 10.93 0.06 2.69
N LEU A 20 10.99 -1.27 2.77
CA LEU A 20 12.25 -2.00 2.67
C LEU A 20 12.87 -1.85 1.28
N VAL A 21 12.10 -2.05 0.21
CA VAL A 21 12.56 -1.88 -1.17
C VAL A 21 13.02 -0.45 -1.41
N ALA A 22 12.27 0.55 -0.95
CA ALA A 22 12.67 1.95 -1.06
C ALA A 22 14.02 2.21 -0.38
N SER A 23 14.26 1.64 0.81
CA SER A 23 15.53 1.77 1.53
C SER A 23 16.73 1.11 0.84
N LEU A 24 16.48 0.10 0.02
CA LEU A 24 17.53 -0.61 -0.72
C LEU A 24 17.85 0.04 -2.06
N VAL A 25 16.85 0.65 -2.69
CA VAL A 25 16.94 1.18 -4.06
C VAL A 25 17.26 2.68 -4.08
N LEU A 26 16.82 3.44 -3.07
CA LEU A 26 16.97 4.89 -3.04
C LEU A 26 18.02 5.32 -2.02
N GLU A 27 19.10 5.94 -2.49
CA GLU A 27 20.21 6.39 -1.65
C GLU A 27 19.78 7.39 -0.56
N GLY A 28 18.82 8.26 -0.86
CA GLY A 28 18.29 9.24 0.10
C GLY A 28 17.21 8.70 1.04
N PHE A 29 16.92 7.40 1.02
CA PHE A 29 15.89 6.78 1.87
C PHE A 29 16.53 6.01 3.02
N HIS A 30 16.68 6.67 4.16
CA HIS A 30 17.35 6.09 5.32
C HIS A 30 16.35 5.54 6.32
N LEU A 31 16.46 4.25 6.58
CA LEU A 31 15.57 3.51 7.46
C LEU A 31 16.40 2.86 8.57
N GLN A 32 16.13 3.20 9.83
CA GLN A 32 16.80 2.57 10.96
C GLN A 32 16.19 1.18 11.22
N PRO A 33 16.98 0.12 11.47
CA PRO A 33 16.46 -1.23 11.68
C PRO A 33 15.43 -1.33 12.83
N LEU A 34 15.69 -0.65 13.95
CA LEU A 34 14.76 -0.57 15.09
C LEU A 34 13.57 0.35 14.80
N GLY A 35 13.78 1.37 13.97
CA GLY A 35 12.75 2.31 13.54
C GLY A 35 11.79 1.73 12.50
N PHE A 36 12.21 0.70 11.76
CA PHE A 36 11.44 0.11 10.67
C PHE A 36 10.04 -0.33 11.11
N VAL A 37 9.93 -1.10 12.20
CA VAL A 37 8.64 -1.63 12.66
C VAL A 37 7.69 -0.48 13.03
N PHE A 38 8.20 0.53 13.75
CA PHE A 38 7.42 1.72 14.10
C PHE A 38 7.01 2.52 12.86
N SER A 39 7.91 2.72 11.91
CA SER A 39 7.61 3.41 10.65
C SER A 39 6.57 2.66 9.83
N VAL A 40 6.66 1.33 9.72
CA VAL A 40 5.68 0.49 9.00
C VAL A 40 4.30 0.59 9.66
N VAL A 41 4.22 0.42 10.98
CA VAL A 41 2.96 0.43 11.72
C VAL A 41 2.32 1.82 11.67
N PHE A 42 3.11 2.88 11.92
CA PHE A 42 2.62 4.26 11.87
C PHE A 42 2.15 4.63 10.47
N PHE A 43 2.96 4.35 9.45
CA PHE A 43 2.61 4.61 8.06
C PHE A 43 1.32 3.90 7.66
N THR A 44 1.20 2.61 8.00
CA THR A 44 -0.01 1.83 7.72
C THR A 44 -1.22 2.39 8.47
N ALA A 45 -1.06 2.83 9.71
CA ALA A 45 -2.14 3.45 10.48
C ALA A 45 -2.63 4.73 9.81
N ILE A 46 -1.71 5.61 9.37
CA ILE A 46 -2.05 6.81 8.62
C ILE A 46 -2.77 6.45 7.31
N GLU A 47 -2.28 5.48 6.55
CA GLU A 47 -2.88 5.07 5.28
C GLU A 47 -4.30 4.50 5.46
N VAL A 48 -4.53 3.70 6.50
CA VAL A 48 -5.86 3.13 6.82
C VAL A 48 -6.83 4.19 7.32
N LEU A 49 -6.35 5.21 8.06
CA LEU A 49 -7.16 6.32 8.55
C LEU A 49 -7.50 7.31 7.42
N LEU A 50 -6.50 7.71 6.64
CA LEU A 50 -6.64 8.68 5.56
C LEU A 50 -7.31 8.08 4.32
N GLY A 51 -7.07 6.80 4.02
CA GLY A 51 -7.62 6.09 2.88
C GLY A 51 -9.11 6.35 2.64
N PRO A 52 -10.02 6.02 3.58
CA PRO A 52 -11.46 6.22 3.38
C PRO A 52 -11.86 7.70 3.30
N PHE A 53 -11.14 8.60 3.99
CA PHE A 53 -11.42 10.03 3.99
C PHE A 53 -11.05 10.67 2.65
N VAL A 54 -9.83 10.42 2.18
CA VAL A 54 -9.29 10.92 0.92
C VAL A 54 -10.05 10.32 -0.27
N LEU A 55 -10.39 9.02 -0.21
CA LEU A 55 -11.22 8.38 -1.24
C LEU A 55 -12.64 8.97 -1.29
N LYS A 56 -13.29 9.22 -0.15
CA LYS A 56 -14.64 9.82 -0.13
C LYS A 56 -14.66 11.25 -0.67
N MET A 57 -13.63 12.04 -0.38
CA MET A 57 -13.58 13.45 -0.79
C MET A 57 -13.24 13.62 -2.27
N ALA A 58 -12.40 12.75 -2.83
CA ALA A 58 -11.87 12.92 -4.19
C ALA A 58 -12.55 12.04 -5.28
N VAL A 59 -13.09 10.87 -4.92
CA VAL A 59 -13.64 9.92 -5.92
C VAL A 59 -15.03 10.30 -6.42
N THR A 60 -15.75 11.14 -5.69
CA THR A 60 -17.11 11.58 -6.08
C THR A 60 -17.10 12.40 -7.37
N HIS A 61 -15.96 13.00 -7.75
CA HIS A 61 -15.87 13.88 -8.92
C HIS A 61 -14.97 13.37 -10.04
N MET A 62 -13.91 12.58 -9.77
CA MET A 62 -12.94 12.17 -10.80
C MET A 62 -12.46 10.71 -10.63
N PRO A 63 -13.22 9.70 -11.09
CA PRO A 63 -12.83 8.29 -10.99
C PRO A 63 -11.50 7.95 -11.67
N ALA A 64 -11.10 8.69 -12.71
CA ALA A 64 -9.83 8.51 -13.41
C ALA A 64 -8.60 8.83 -12.53
N LEU A 65 -8.77 9.63 -11.46
CA LEU A 65 -7.66 10.03 -10.58
C LEU A 65 -7.45 9.09 -9.38
N ARG A 66 -8.19 7.99 -9.27
CA ARG A 66 -8.10 7.07 -8.12
C ARG A 66 -6.66 6.64 -7.80
N GLY A 67 -5.85 6.34 -8.82
CA GLY A 67 -4.43 6.00 -8.65
C GLY A 67 -3.58 7.16 -8.13
N GLY A 68 -3.76 8.36 -8.71
CA GLY A 68 -3.03 9.57 -8.26
C GLY A 68 -3.40 9.99 -6.84
N ILE A 69 -4.67 9.86 -6.47
CA ILE A 69 -5.16 10.14 -5.10
C ILE A 69 -4.50 9.18 -4.09
N ALA A 70 -4.38 7.90 -4.44
CA ALA A 70 -3.67 6.94 -3.61
C ALA A 70 -2.20 7.34 -3.44
N LEU A 71 -1.53 7.75 -4.53
CA LEU A 71 -0.14 8.20 -4.48
C LEU A 71 0.06 9.43 -3.58
N VAL A 72 -0.85 10.42 -3.64
CA VAL A 72 -0.84 11.58 -2.73
C VAL A 72 -1.01 11.13 -1.28
N THR A 73 -1.89 10.16 -1.03
CA THR A 73 -2.09 9.60 0.31
C THR A 73 -0.82 8.92 0.82
N THR A 74 -0.15 8.12 -0.03
CA THR A 74 1.14 7.49 0.28
C THR A 74 2.21 8.55 0.56
N PHE A 75 2.28 9.61 -0.24
CA PHE A 75 3.22 10.71 -0.02
C PHE A 75 2.99 11.39 1.33
N VAL A 76 1.74 11.76 1.66
CA VAL A 76 1.39 12.37 2.95
C VAL A 76 1.72 11.41 4.09
N GLY A 77 1.43 10.12 3.93
CA GLY A 77 1.78 9.12 4.93
C GLY A 77 3.28 9.03 5.18
N LEU A 78 4.11 9.00 4.13
CA LEU A 78 5.57 8.98 4.26
C LEU A 78 6.09 10.25 4.93
N PHE A 79 5.54 11.40 4.54
CA PHE A 79 5.88 12.67 5.14
C PHE A 79 5.59 12.69 6.64
N LEU A 80 4.38 12.28 7.05
CA LEU A 80 4.04 12.18 8.46
C LEU A 80 4.93 11.16 9.20
N THR A 81 5.24 10.03 8.57
CA THR A 81 6.17 9.04 9.16
C THR A 81 7.56 9.64 9.40
N THR A 82 8.08 10.47 8.52
CA THR A 82 9.39 11.14 8.73
C THR A 82 9.36 12.16 9.88
N LEU A 83 8.20 12.78 10.14
CA LEU A 83 8.04 13.75 11.22
C LEU A 83 7.82 13.11 12.58
N PHE A 84 7.01 12.05 12.63
CA PHE A 84 6.55 11.44 13.87
C PHE A 84 7.31 10.17 14.25
N THR A 85 8.08 9.59 13.32
CA THR A 85 8.95 8.44 13.62
C THR A 85 10.41 8.84 13.46
N GLY A 86 11.24 8.56 14.47
CA GLY A 86 12.70 8.71 14.36
C GLY A 86 13.36 7.66 13.46
N GLY A 87 12.56 6.74 12.89
CA GLY A 87 13.01 5.56 12.16
C GLY A 87 13.16 5.75 10.66
N LEU A 88 12.63 6.83 10.08
CA LEU A 88 12.62 7.08 8.65
C LEU A 88 13.07 8.51 8.35
N ARG A 89 14.07 8.67 7.49
CA ARG A 89 14.51 9.95 6.94
C ARG A 89 14.56 9.87 5.42
N ILE A 90 14.05 10.90 4.75
CA ILE A 90 14.01 11.00 3.29
C ILE A 90 14.70 12.30 2.88
N GLU A 91 15.76 12.18 2.09
CA GLU A 91 16.57 13.28 1.57
C GLU A 91 16.54 13.30 0.03
N GLY A 92 16.51 14.51 -0.54
CA GLY A 92 16.51 14.72 -1.99
C GLY A 92 15.11 14.66 -2.63
N VAL A 93 14.86 15.58 -3.57
CA VAL A 93 13.55 15.71 -4.26
C VAL A 93 13.19 14.45 -5.03
N THR A 94 14.16 13.81 -5.68
CA THR A 94 13.95 12.56 -6.43
C THR A 94 13.45 11.44 -5.52
N THR A 95 14.03 11.28 -4.33
CA THR A 95 13.62 10.29 -3.33
C THR A 95 12.19 10.54 -2.87
N TRP A 96 11.82 11.80 -2.65
CA TRP A 96 10.45 12.20 -2.28
C TRP A 96 9.40 11.86 -3.34
N VAL A 97 9.79 11.75 -4.62
CA VAL A 97 8.89 11.34 -5.70
C VAL A 97 8.89 9.82 -5.89
N LEU A 98 10.07 9.19 -5.87
CA LEU A 98 10.20 7.75 -6.14
C LEU A 98 9.75 6.88 -4.96
N ALA A 99 9.96 7.31 -3.71
CA ALA A 99 9.58 6.50 -2.56
C ALA A 99 8.07 6.23 -2.49
N PRO A 100 7.17 7.24 -2.63
CA PRO A 100 5.73 6.98 -2.72
C PRO A 100 5.37 6.04 -3.88
N LEU A 101 6.02 6.18 -5.05
CA LEU A 101 5.76 5.30 -6.19
C LEU A 101 6.12 3.85 -5.88
N ILE A 102 7.31 3.61 -5.33
CA ILE A 102 7.79 2.26 -4.96
C ILE A 102 6.88 1.62 -3.91
N VAL A 103 6.54 2.37 -2.85
CA VAL A 103 5.71 1.86 -1.76
C VAL A 103 4.30 1.56 -2.28
N TRP A 104 3.71 2.48 -3.05
CA TRP A 104 2.38 2.31 -3.65
C TRP A 104 2.32 1.09 -4.58
N VAL A 105 3.33 0.91 -5.45
CA VAL A 105 3.42 -0.29 -6.31
C VAL A 105 3.54 -1.55 -5.47
N SER A 106 4.29 -1.52 -4.37
CA SER A 106 4.46 -2.69 -3.50
C SER A 106 3.15 -3.11 -2.83
N VAL A 107 2.33 -2.16 -2.38
CA VAL A 107 0.98 -2.44 -1.86
C VAL A 107 0.07 -2.96 -2.96
N LEU A 108 0.10 -2.36 -4.15
CA LEU A 108 -0.69 -2.82 -5.30
C LEU A 108 -0.35 -4.26 -5.67
N LEU A 109 0.94 -4.59 -5.70
CA LEU A 109 1.42 -5.94 -5.97
C LEU A 109 1.01 -6.90 -4.85
N ALA A 110 1.15 -6.51 -3.58
CA ALA A 110 0.68 -7.33 -2.47
C ALA A 110 -0.81 -7.63 -2.61
N ALA A 111 -1.62 -6.62 -2.94
CA ALA A 111 -3.06 -6.75 -3.13
C ALA A 111 -3.47 -7.69 -4.26
N ILE A 112 -2.65 -7.82 -5.30
CA ILE A 112 -2.91 -8.73 -6.43
C ILE A 112 -2.36 -10.12 -6.14
N LEU A 113 -1.11 -10.20 -5.68
CA LEU A 113 -0.35 -11.44 -5.55
C LEU A 113 -0.80 -12.26 -4.34
N LEU A 114 -1.08 -11.65 -3.19
CA LEU A 114 -1.43 -12.39 -1.98
C LEU A 114 -2.74 -13.18 -2.13
N PRO A 115 -3.86 -12.60 -2.61
CA PRO A 115 -5.08 -13.38 -2.82
C PRO A 115 -4.87 -14.49 -3.84
N MET A 116 -4.10 -14.23 -4.90
CA MET A 116 -3.79 -15.23 -5.92
C MET A 116 -3.00 -16.39 -5.33
N VAL A 117 -2.01 -16.17 -4.45
CA VAL A 117 -1.20 -17.23 -3.85
C VAL A 117 -1.95 -17.96 -2.73
N LEU A 118 -2.63 -17.23 -1.85
CA LEU A 118 -3.32 -17.81 -0.68
C LEU A 118 -4.60 -18.54 -1.06
N PHE A 119 -5.33 -18.05 -2.07
CA PHE A 119 -6.63 -18.60 -2.46
C PHE A 119 -6.61 -19.32 -3.80
N LYS A 120 -5.44 -19.77 -4.31
CA LYS A 120 -5.32 -20.47 -5.61
C LYS A 120 -6.42 -21.50 -5.84
N LYS A 121 -6.70 -22.35 -4.84
CA LYS A 121 -7.71 -23.43 -4.92
C LYS A 121 -9.14 -22.90 -5.02
N VAL A 122 -9.50 -21.93 -4.15
CA VAL A 122 -10.84 -21.33 -4.12
C VAL A 122 -11.10 -20.47 -5.36
N LEU A 123 -10.06 -19.81 -5.90
CA LEU A 123 -10.16 -19.07 -7.16
C LEU A 123 -10.34 -20.01 -8.35
N ALA A 124 -9.59 -21.12 -8.40
CA ALA A 124 -9.66 -22.12 -9.47
C ALA A 124 -11.06 -22.74 -9.59
N GLU A 125 -11.67 -23.14 -8.46
CA GLU A 125 -13.03 -23.70 -8.42
C GLU A 125 -14.09 -22.71 -8.94
N ARG A 126 -13.94 -21.40 -8.65
CA ARG A 126 -14.86 -20.38 -9.15
C ARG A 126 -14.73 -20.13 -10.66
N SER A 127 -13.52 -20.18 -11.20
CA SER A 127 -13.31 -20.06 -12.66
C SER A 127 -13.94 -21.23 -13.41
N GLU A 128 -13.82 -22.45 -12.89
CA GLU A 128 -14.44 -23.65 -13.47
C GLU A 128 -15.98 -23.58 -13.40
N GLN A 129 -16.55 -23.18 -12.26
CA GLN A 129 -18.00 -22.97 -12.13
C GLN A 129 -18.54 -21.88 -13.07
N LYS A 130 -17.76 -20.82 -13.32
CA LYS A 130 -18.16 -19.75 -14.23
C LYS A 130 -18.12 -20.21 -15.69
N ALA A 131 -17.17 -21.07 -16.06
CA ALA A 131 -17.10 -21.69 -17.39
C ALA A 131 -18.20 -22.74 -17.62
N ALA A 132 -18.66 -23.40 -16.55
CA ALA A 132 -19.72 -24.40 -16.60
C ALA A 132 -21.15 -23.82 -16.57
N ARG A 133 -21.33 -22.51 -16.40
CA ARG A 133 -22.65 -21.87 -16.45
C ARG A 133 -23.09 -21.64 -17.90
N PRO A 134 -24.19 -22.26 -18.37
CA PRO A 134 -24.76 -21.91 -19.66
C PRO A 134 -25.24 -20.46 -19.61
N VAL A 135 -24.89 -19.69 -20.63
CA VAL A 135 -25.39 -18.33 -20.83
C VAL A 135 -26.86 -18.49 -21.23
N VAL A 136 -27.76 -18.20 -20.30
CA VAL A 136 -29.20 -18.07 -20.54
C VAL A 136 -29.54 -16.59 -20.57
#